data_AF-A0A022QCU3-F1
#
_entry.id   AF-A0A022QCU3-F1
#
_cell.length_a   1.000
_cell.length_b   1.000
_cell.length_c   1.000
_cell.angle_alpha   90.00
_cell.angle_beta   90.00
_cell.angle_gamma   90.00
#
_symmetry.space_group_name_H-M   'P 1'
#
loop_
_entity.id
_entity.type
_entity.pdbx_description
1 polymer ?
#
loop_
_entity_poly.entity_id
_entity_poly.type
_entity_poly.pdbx_seq_one_letter_code
_entity_poly.pdbx_strand_id
1 'polypeptide(L)'
;MGQSTESAKTYMNRIIMNFMVTEGYKDAVTSFELESGTEPEICIQMMDLRLAVKESISIGSLAKTVELLNEIMGTNPRLSFHIHLQRMIERIRNGNADEALKIGEVELAPIAETDKSLLEELERTAGLLVFEDFKNCPAAVVAQLLDESWRLNVANEADAAILVRNFCGRDDPGIPGSMKNLMLLHNLGETGFSLLDVSF
;
A
#
# COMPACT_ATOMS: atom_id res chain seq x y z
N MET A 1 26.41 -32.47 2.51
CA MET A 1 25.08 -31.95 2.86
C MET A 1 24.44 -31.51 1.54
N GLY A 2 23.44 -32.26 1.06
CA GLY A 2 22.86 -32.04 -0.27
C GLY A 2 22.02 -30.77 -0.30
N GLN A 3 22.26 -29.90 -1.28
CA GLN A 3 21.32 -28.85 -1.65
C GLN A 3 20.08 -29.56 -2.21
N SER A 4 18.94 -29.48 -1.51
CA SER A 4 17.66 -29.91 -2.07
C SER A 4 17.33 -28.98 -3.23
N THR A 5 17.50 -29.45 -4.47
CA THR A 5 17.03 -28.73 -5.64
C THR A 5 15.51 -28.70 -5.60
N GLU A 6 14.94 -27.51 -5.37
CA GLU A 6 13.51 -27.29 -5.47
C GLU A 6 13.02 -27.74 -6.85
N SER A 7 12.00 -28.60 -6.89
CA SER A 7 11.46 -29.06 -8.16
C SER A 7 10.78 -27.90 -8.89
N ALA A 8 10.84 -27.88 -10.22
CA ALA A 8 10.15 -26.84 -11.01
C ALA A 8 8.65 -26.75 -10.67
N LYS A 9 8.02 -27.87 -10.31
CA LYS A 9 6.63 -27.93 -9.84
C LYS A 9 6.45 -27.23 -8.49
N THR A 10 7.34 -27.48 -7.52
CA THR A 10 7.32 -26.83 -6.20
C THR A 10 7.50 -25.32 -6.34
N TYR A 11 8.47 -24.90 -7.17
CA TYR A 11 8.71 -23.50 -7.46
C TYR A 11 7.50 -22.81 -8.11
N MET A 12 6.89 -23.47 -9.11
CA MET A 12 5.70 -22.94 -9.78
C MET A 12 4.50 -22.84 -8.85
N ASN A 13 4.27 -23.86 -8.00
CA ASN A 13 3.21 -23.81 -7.00
C ASN A 13 3.42 -22.66 -6.01
N ARG A 14 4.66 -22.40 -5.59
CA ARG A 14 4.98 -21.26 -4.72
C ARG A 14 4.65 -19.92 -5.38
N ILE A 15 5.00 -19.75 -6.66
CA ILE A 15 4.67 -18.52 -7.41
C ILE A 15 3.15 -18.33 -7.50
N ILE A 16 2.41 -19.39 -7.83
CA ILE A 16 0.95 -19.34 -7.95
C ILE A 16 0.30 -19.03 -6.60
N MET A 17 0.77 -19.67 -5.53
CA MET A 17 0.30 -19.39 -4.17
C MET A 17 0.54 -17.93 -3.79
N ASN A 18 1.75 -17.43 -4.03
CA ASN A 18 2.09 -16.04 -3.73
C ASN A 18 1.29 -15.03 -4.56
N PHE A 19 0.97 -15.35 -5.81
CA PHE A 19 0.04 -14.56 -6.61
C PHE A 19 -1.33 -14.47 -5.93
N MET A 20 -1.92 -15.63 -5.62
CA MET A 20 -3.27 -15.68 -5.04
C MET A 20 -3.35 -14.95 -3.69
N VAL A 21 -2.31 -15.08 -2.87
CA VAL A 21 -2.19 -14.36 -1.59
C VAL A 21 -2.02 -12.85 -1.81
N THR A 22 -1.18 -12.44 -2.77
CA THR A 22 -0.92 -11.02 -3.08
C THR A 22 -2.18 -10.34 -3.63
N GLU A 23 -2.92 -11.01 -4.50
CA GLU A 23 -4.16 -10.49 -5.10
C GLU A 23 -5.39 -10.61 -4.17
N GLY A 24 -5.30 -11.34 -3.06
CA GLY A 24 -6.40 -11.45 -2.10
C GLY A 24 -7.41 -12.56 -2.41
N TYR A 25 -7.09 -13.53 -3.28
CA TYR A 25 -7.98 -14.62 -3.67
C TYR A 25 -8.11 -15.71 -2.60
N LYS A 26 -8.77 -15.41 -1.49
CA LYS A 26 -8.88 -16.27 -0.30
C LYS A 26 -9.39 -17.69 -0.57
N ASP A 27 -10.44 -17.82 -1.38
CA ASP A 27 -11.03 -19.13 -1.73
C ASP A 27 -10.07 -19.95 -2.61
N ALA A 28 -9.32 -19.27 -3.49
CA ALA A 28 -8.32 -19.90 -4.34
C ALA A 28 -7.11 -20.34 -3.51
N VAL A 29 -6.63 -19.53 -2.56
CA VAL A 29 -5.55 -19.90 -1.62
C VAL A 29 -5.92 -21.17 -0.84
N THR A 30 -7.12 -21.21 -0.26
CA THR A 30 -7.59 -22.35 0.54
C THR A 30 -7.68 -23.63 -0.30
N SER A 31 -8.24 -23.52 -1.51
CA SER A 31 -8.38 -24.67 -2.41
C SER A 31 -7.02 -25.15 -2.93
N PHE A 32 -6.13 -24.22 -3.27
CA PHE A 32 -4.81 -24.52 -3.81
C PHE A 32 -3.87 -25.10 -2.75
N GLU A 33 -3.97 -24.66 -1.50
CA GLU A 33 -3.26 -25.27 -0.36
C GLU A 33 -3.67 -26.74 -0.18
N LEU A 34 -4.97 -27.01 -0.19
CA LEU A 34 -5.52 -28.36 -0.02
C LEU A 34 -5.13 -29.31 -1.16
N GLU A 35 -5.09 -28.81 -2.41
CA GLU A 35 -4.78 -29.62 -3.59
C GLU A 35 -3.27 -29.79 -3.82
N SER A 36 -2.49 -28.73 -3.60
CA SER A 36 -1.06 -28.73 -3.92
C SER A 36 -0.16 -29.07 -2.73
N GLY A 37 -0.67 -29.00 -1.50
CA GLY A 37 0.10 -29.09 -0.27
C GLY A 37 1.08 -27.93 -0.05
N THR A 38 0.95 -26.86 -0.83
CA THR A 38 1.80 -25.67 -0.74
C THR A 38 1.18 -24.71 0.26
N GLU A 39 1.85 -24.47 1.39
CA GLU A 39 1.38 -23.51 2.39
C GLU A 39 1.64 -22.07 1.92
N PRO A 40 0.73 -21.12 2.21
CA PRO A 40 0.95 -19.71 1.90
C PRO A 40 2.04 -19.12 2.81
N GLU A 41 2.93 -18.31 2.22
CA GLU A 41 4.01 -17.64 2.97
C GLU A 41 3.47 -16.55 3.91
N ILE A 42 2.32 -15.97 3.59
CA ILE A 42 1.63 -14.98 4.41
C ILE A 42 0.37 -15.63 4.99
N CYS A 43 0.12 -15.40 6.28
CA CYS A 43 -1.07 -15.87 6.94
C CYS A 43 -2.34 -15.31 6.27
N ILE A 44 -3.33 -16.17 6.00
CA ILE A 44 -4.62 -15.80 5.38
C ILE A 44 -5.32 -14.67 6.17
N GLN A 45 -5.13 -14.62 7.49
CA GLN A 45 -5.64 -13.56 8.37
C GLN A 45 -5.11 -12.16 8.00
N MET A 46 -3.93 -12.09 7.37
CA MET A 46 -3.35 -10.84 6.87
C MET A 46 -4.02 -10.36 5.59
N MET A 47 -4.63 -11.25 4.81
CA MET A 47 -5.44 -10.87 3.64
C MET A 47 -6.70 -10.13 4.08
N ASP A 48 -7.34 -10.59 5.16
CA ASP A 48 -8.50 -9.91 5.75
C ASP A 48 -8.11 -8.52 6.29
N LEU A 49 -6.93 -8.38 6.91
CA LEU A 49 -6.42 -7.08 7.35
C LEU A 49 -6.19 -6.12 6.18
N ARG A 50 -5.60 -6.60 5.08
CA ARG A 50 -5.35 -5.80 3.86
C ARG A 50 -6.65 -5.28 3.25
N LEU A 51 -7.65 -6.14 3.11
CA LEU A 51 -8.99 -5.76 2.64
C LEU A 51 -9.64 -4.74 3.57
N ALA A 52 -9.63 -5.00 4.89
CA ALA A 52 -10.22 -4.10 5.88
C ALA A 52 -9.57 -2.71 5.89
N VAL A 53 -8.24 -2.64 5.72
CA VAL A 53 -7.49 -1.37 5.64
C VAL A 53 -7.81 -0.63 4.36
N LYS A 54 -7.79 -1.30 3.19
CA LYS A 54 -8.15 -0.71 1.91
C LYS A 54 -9.57 -0.15 1.95
N GLU A 55 -10.53 -0.92 2.42
CA GLU A 55 -11.94 -0.51 2.55
C GLU A 55 -12.10 0.68 3.52
N SER A 56 -11.44 0.63 4.68
CA SER A 56 -11.52 1.71 5.68
C SER A 56 -10.95 3.03 5.15
N ILE A 57 -9.88 2.99 4.37
CA ILE A 57 -9.28 4.19 3.74
C ILE A 57 -10.19 4.70 2.61
N SER A 58 -10.71 3.82 1.75
CA SER A 58 -11.63 4.20 0.66
C SER A 58 -12.90 4.89 1.16
N ILE A 59 -13.46 4.41 2.29
CA ILE A 59 -14.68 4.98 2.90
C ILE A 59 -14.36 6.25 3.73
N GLY A 60 -13.08 6.55 4.01
CA GLY A 60 -12.67 7.69 4.83
C GLY A 60 -12.81 7.44 6.34
N SER A 61 -12.98 6.19 6.77
CA SER A 61 -13.07 5.79 8.18
C SER A 61 -11.69 5.38 8.73
N LEU A 62 -10.80 6.36 8.93
CA LEU A 62 -9.40 6.09 9.30
C LEU A 62 -9.15 5.80 10.78
N ALA A 63 -10.14 5.91 11.67
CA ALA A 63 -9.94 5.65 13.10
C ALA A 63 -9.46 4.21 13.36
N LYS A 64 -10.15 3.23 12.76
CA LYS A 64 -9.76 1.81 12.82
C LYS A 64 -8.45 1.55 12.07
N THR A 65 -8.22 2.24 10.96
CA THR A 65 -6.97 2.11 10.18
C THR A 65 -5.74 2.47 11.00
N VAL A 66 -5.79 3.55 11.79
CA VAL A 66 -4.65 3.97 12.63
C VAL A 66 -4.35 2.92 13.71
N GLU A 67 -5.39 2.37 14.35
CA GLU A 67 -5.20 1.29 15.35
C GLU A 67 -4.60 0.04 14.70
N LEU A 68 -5.11 -0.37 13.53
CA LEU A 68 -4.69 -1.55 12.81
C LEU A 68 -3.27 -1.42 12.21
N LEU A 69 -2.87 -0.21 11.80
CA LEU A 69 -1.58 0.06 11.17
C LEU A 69 -0.52 0.61 12.12
N ASN A 70 -0.83 0.83 13.41
CA ASN A 70 0.07 1.51 14.36
C ASN A 70 1.52 0.96 14.32
N GLU A 71 1.67 -0.36 14.33
CA GLU A 71 2.99 -0.99 14.27
C GLU A 71 3.69 -0.81 12.91
N ILE A 72 2.95 -0.78 11.80
CA ILE A 72 3.50 -0.57 10.45
C ILE A 72 3.90 0.89 10.29
N MET A 73 3.07 1.81 10.77
CA MET A 73 3.32 3.25 10.80
C MET A 73 4.58 3.59 11.61
N GLY A 74 4.83 2.89 12.71
CA GLY A 74 6.07 3.04 13.48
C GLY A 74 7.35 2.66 12.71
N THR A 75 7.24 1.80 11.69
CA THR A 75 8.37 1.40 10.83
C THR A 75 8.47 2.18 9.52
N ASN A 76 7.40 2.87 9.12
CA ASN A 76 7.33 3.65 7.89
C ASN A 76 6.72 5.05 8.17
N PRO A 77 7.57 6.05 8.49
CA PRO A 77 7.13 7.42 8.77
C PRO A 77 6.36 8.06 7.63
N ARG A 78 6.67 7.70 6.37
CA ARG A 78 5.99 8.25 5.20
C ARG A 78 4.55 7.76 5.09
N LEU A 79 4.31 6.45 5.29
CA LEU A 79 2.97 5.90 5.36
C LEU A 79 2.20 6.54 6.53
N SER A 80 2.85 6.69 7.68
CA SER A 80 2.25 7.33 8.85
C SER A 80 1.76 8.75 8.51
N PHE A 81 2.61 9.54 7.86
CA PHE A 81 2.27 10.88 7.40
C PHE A 81 1.06 10.88 6.47
N HIS A 82 1.05 10.06 5.41
CA HIS A 82 -0.06 10.04 4.44
C HIS A 82 -1.39 9.59 5.06
N ILE A 83 -1.37 8.65 6.03
CA ILE A 83 -2.57 8.23 6.78
C ILE A 83 -3.09 9.35 7.68
N HIS A 84 -2.22 10.04 8.42
CA HIS A 84 -2.61 11.17 9.26
C HIS A 84 -3.06 12.38 8.43
N LEU A 85 -2.47 12.60 7.25
CA LEU A 85 -2.88 13.65 6.32
C LEU A 85 -4.28 13.37 5.78
N GLN A 86 -4.57 12.12 5.40
CA GLN A 86 -5.93 11.72 5.03
C GLN A 86 -6.91 11.95 6.18
N ARG A 87 -6.54 11.61 7.41
CA ARG A 87 -7.38 11.87 8.60
C ARG A 87 -7.65 13.37 8.79
N MET A 88 -6.64 14.22 8.59
CA MET A 88 -6.79 15.68 8.63
C MET A 88 -7.76 16.16 7.53
N ILE A 89 -7.63 15.68 6.30
CA ILE A 89 -8.51 16.01 5.17
C ILE A 89 -9.96 15.62 5.48
N GLU A 90 -10.22 14.43 6.02
CA GLU A 90 -11.58 14.02 6.40
C GLU A 90 -12.16 14.89 7.52
N ARG A 91 -11.34 15.40 8.45
CA ARG A 91 -11.79 16.37 9.46
C ARG A 91 -12.11 17.73 8.87
N ILE A 92 -11.29 18.20 7.93
CA ILE A 92 -11.56 19.42 7.17
C ILE A 92 -12.90 19.29 6.43
N ARG A 93 -13.16 18.17 5.74
CA ARG A 93 -14.41 17.92 5.02
C ARG A 93 -15.65 17.93 5.90
N ASN A 94 -15.53 17.46 7.14
CA ASN A 94 -16.61 17.45 8.12
C ASN A 94 -16.80 18.81 8.82
N GLY A 95 -15.99 19.82 8.50
CA GLY A 95 -16.03 21.14 9.15
C GLY A 95 -15.37 21.18 10.52
N ASN A 96 -14.64 20.13 10.92
CA ASN A 96 -13.96 20.04 12.21
C ASN A 96 -12.53 20.61 12.13
N ALA A 97 -12.41 21.93 11.97
CA ALA A 97 -11.12 22.61 11.82
C ALA A 97 -10.19 22.42 13.04
N ASP A 98 -10.72 22.49 14.26
CA ASP A 98 -9.95 22.33 15.50
C ASP A 98 -9.27 20.95 15.59
N GLU A 99 -10.01 19.89 15.21
CA GLU A 99 -9.49 18.53 15.22
C GLU A 99 -8.45 18.32 14.11
N ALA A 100 -8.66 18.93 12.94
CA ALA A 100 -7.70 18.90 11.84
C ALA A 100 -6.37 19.57 12.23
N LEU A 101 -6.42 20.75 12.86
CA LEU A 101 -5.23 21.45 13.36
C LEU A 101 -4.46 20.61 14.39
N LYS A 102 -5.19 20.00 15.33
CA LYS A 102 -4.57 19.13 16.34
C LYS A 102 -3.82 17.95 15.73
N ILE A 103 -4.37 17.34 14.66
CA ILE A 103 -3.68 16.28 13.91
C ILE A 103 -2.41 16.84 13.24
N GLY A 104 -2.51 18.02 12.63
CA GLY A 104 -1.40 18.76 12.05
C GLY A 104 -0.24 18.95 13.02
N GLU A 105 -0.52 19.48 14.20
CA GLU A 105 0.49 19.82 15.20
C GLU A 105 1.08 18.60 15.91
N VAL A 106 0.25 17.65 16.32
CA VAL A 106 0.69 16.54 17.20
C VAL A 106 1.32 15.41 16.39
N GLU A 107 0.77 15.10 15.22
CA GLU A 107 1.10 13.86 14.48
C GLU A 107 1.89 14.16 13.21
N LEU A 108 1.52 15.19 12.46
CA LEU A 108 2.10 15.49 11.15
C LEU A 108 3.38 16.35 11.24
N ALA A 109 3.40 17.37 12.10
CA ALA A 109 4.54 18.28 12.22
C ALA A 109 5.86 17.56 12.56
N PRO A 110 5.92 16.62 13.54
CA PRO A 110 7.16 15.92 13.86
C PRO A 110 7.72 15.10 12.69
N ILE A 111 6.85 14.59 11.81
CA ILE A 111 7.24 13.82 10.64
C ILE A 111 7.66 14.76 9.49
N ALA A 112 6.90 15.83 9.27
CA ALA A 112 7.16 16.83 8.25
C ALA A 112 8.48 17.60 8.46
N GLU A 113 8.92 17.78 9.70
CA GLU A 113 10.22 18.39 10.01
C GLU A 113 11.40 17.58 9.44
N THR A 114 11.22 16.27 9.24
CA THR A 114 12.28 15.39 8.72
C THR A 114 12.37 15.36 7.20
N ASP A 115 11.31 15.76 6.49
CA ASP A 115 11.23 15.73 5.04
C ASP A 115 10.49 16.96 4.49
N LYS A 116 11.24 17.80 3.77
CA LYS A 116 10.73 19.05 3.18
C LYS A 116 9.56 18.81 2.21
N SER A 117 9.54 17.68 1.50
CA SER A 117 8.44 17.36 0.57
C SER A 117 7.12 17.11 1.31
N LEU A 118 7.19 16.48 2.48
CA LEU A 118 6.03 16.25 3.35
C LEU A 118 5.56 17.55 4.00
N LEU A 119 6.48 18.46 4.35
CA LEU A 119 6.13 19.78 4.84
C LEU A 119 5.34 20.59 3.80
N GLU A 120 5.74 20.56 2.53
CA GLU A 120 4.99 21.22 1.45
C GLU A 120 3.60 20.61 1.25
N GLU A 121 3.41 19.32 1.50
CA GLU A 121 2.08 18.67 1.51
C GLU A 121 1.23 19.09 2.71
N LEU A 122 1.83 19.17 3.90
CA LEU A 122 1.17 19.62 5.11
C LEU A 122 0.71 21.07 5.00
N GLU A 123 1.58 21.97 4.54
CA GLU A 123 1.27 23.39 4.37
C GLU A 123 0.15 23.60 3.34
N ARG A 124 0.18 22.86 2.22
CA ARG A 124 -0.92 22.88 1.24
C ARG A 124 -2.25 22.44 1.84
N THR A 125 -2.22 21.38 2.66
CA THR A 125 -3.42 20.85 3.32
C THR A 125 -3.93 21.79 4.41
N ALA A 126 -3.04 22.36 5.23
CA ALA A 126 -3.38 23.36 6.24
C ALA A 126 -3.92 24.64 5.59
N GLY A 127 -3.43 25.01 4.40
CA GLY A 127 -3.97 26.12 3.61
C GLY A 127 -5.46 25.97 3.28
N LEU A 128 -6.00 24.73 3.22
CA LEU A 128 -7.43 24.49 3.03
C LEU A 128 -8.28 24.99 4.21
N LEU A 129 -7.73 25.06 5.42
CA LEU A 129 -8.43 25.56 6.61
C LEU A 129 -8.67 27.07 6.57
N VAL A 130 -7.89 27.81 5.77
CA VAL A 130 -8.03 29.27 5.63
C VAL A 130 -9.26 29.62 4.80
N PHE A 131 -9.76 28.69 3.98
CA PHE A 131 -10.94 28.90 3.15
C PHE A 131 -12.19 28.47 3.90
N GLU A 132 -13.08 29.43 4.19
CA GLU A 132 -14.38 29.18 4.83
C GLU A 132 -15.35 28.36 3.96
N ASP A 133 -15.11 28.32 2.63
CA ASP A 133 -15.97 27.61 1.68
C ASP A 133 -15.13 26.91 0.59
N PHE A 134 -15.27 25.59 0.45
CA PHE A 134 -14.52 24.78 -0.55
C PHE A 134 -14.76 25.22 -1.99
N LYS A 135 -15.83 25.98 -2.23
CA LYS A 135 -16.18 26.58 -3.53
C LYS A 135 -15.24 27.73 -3.93
N ASN A 136 -14.60 28.38 -2.95
CA ASN A 136 -13.67 29.49 -3.16
C ASN A 136 -12.20 29.03 -3.19
N CYS A 137 -11.94 27.74 -2.88
CA CYS A 137 -10.62 27.16 -3.09
C CYS A 137 -10.31 27.03 -4.58
N PRO A 138 -9.04 27.21 -5.00
CA PRO A 138 -8.63 26.84 -6.35
C PRO A 138 -8.99 25.37 -6.61
N ALA A 139 -9.80 25.13 -7.64
CA ALA A 139 -10.32 23.79 -7.97
C ALA A 139 -9.20 22.75 -8.12
N ALA A 140 -7.99 23.15 -8.49
CA ALA A 140 -6.82 22.28 -8.59
C ALA A 140 -6.35 21.71 -7.24
N VAL A 141 -6.44 22.47 -6.14
CA VAL A 141 -6.01 22.02 -4.80
C VAL A 141 -7.08 21.11 -4.20
N VAL A 142 -8.36 21.47 -4.38
CA VAL A 142 -9.50 20.63 -4.00
C VAL A 142 -9.51 19.32 -4.79
N ALA A 143 -9.31 19.37 -6.11
CA ALA A 143 -9.33 18.18 -6.95
C ALA A 143 -8.11 17.25 -6.80
N GLN A 144 -7.00 17.69 -6.20
CA GLN A 144 -5.86 16.80 -5.94
C GLN A 144 -5.89 16.17 -4.55
N LEU A 145 -6.38 16.89 -3.53
CA LEU A 145 -6.41 16.42 -2.14
C LEU A 145 -7.75 15.80 -1.71
N LEU A 146 -8.87 16.17 -2.36
CA LEU A 146 -10.21 15.69 -2.01
C LEU A 146 -10.76 14.66 -3.01
N ASP A 147 -10.01 14.36 -4.06
CA ASP A 147 -10.41 13.39 -5.07
C ASP A 147 -10.17 11.94 -4.61
N GLU A 148 -10.99 11.03 -5.14
CA GLU A 148 -10.97 9.62 -4.79
C GLU A 148 -9.64 8.93 -5.18
N SER A 149 -8.92 9.51 -6.13
CA SER A 149 -7.57 9.09 -6.53
C SER A 149 -6.54 9.17 -5.40
N TRP A 150 -6.61 10.19 -4.54
CA TRP A 150 -5.69 10.31 -3.39
C TRP A 150 -5.96 9.22 -2.35
N ARG A 151 -7.24 8.96 -2.02
CA ARG A 151 -7.63 7.85 -1.13
C ARG A 151 -7.17 6.49 -1.66
N LEU A 152 -7.29 6.29 -2.98
CA LEU A 152 -6.83 5.07 -3.62
C LEU A 152 -5.30 4.91 -3.53
N ASN A 153 -4.53 5.99 -3.70
CA ASN A 153 -3.08 5.97 -3.56
C ASN A 153 -2.64 5.62 -2.14
N VAL A 154 -3.22 6.27 -1.12
CA VAL A 154 -2.93 5.98 0.28
C VAL A 154 -3.33 4.54 0.65
N ALA A 155 -4.46 4.05 0.12
CA ALA A 155 -4.89 2.67 0.31
C ALA A 155 -3.91 1.65 -0.31
N ASN A 156 -3.38 1.95 -1.51
CA ASN A 156 -2.40 1.11 -2.18
C ASN A 156 -1.03 1.14 -1.46
N GLU A 157 -0.62 2.29 -0.93
CA GLU A 157 0.62 2.41 -0.15
C GLU A 157 0.52 1.64 1.16
N ALA A 158 -0.61 1.75 1.87
CA ALA A 158 -0.88 0.98 3.08
C ALA A 158 -0.89 -0.53 2.79
N ASP A 159 -1.54 -0.94 1.70
CA ASP A 159 -1.60 -2.34 1.26
C ASP A 159 -0.21 -2.90 0.93
N ALA A 160 0.61 -2.13 0.22
CA ALA A 160 1.99 -2.49 -0.10
C ALA A 160 2.86 -2.59 1.16
N ALA A 161 2.71 -1.67 2.11
CA ALA A 161 3.44 -1.69 3.37
C ALA A 161 3.05 -2.89 4.25
N ILE A 162 1.76 -3.25 4.28
CA ILE A 162 1.31 -4.49 4.92
C ILE A 162 1.97 -5.68 4.24
N LEU A 163 1.98 -5.78 2.92
CA LEU A 163 2.65 -6.87 2.22
C LEU A 163 4.13 -6.97 2.59
N VAL A 164 4.89 -5.88 2.44
CA VAL A 164 6.34 -5.87 2.68
C VAL A 164 6.70 -6.31 4.10
N ARG A 165 5.98 -5.84 5.12
CA ARG A 165 6.26 -6.23 6.52
C ARG A 165 6.03 -7.71 6.76
N ASN A 166 5.06 -8.33 6.08
CA ASN A 166 4.71 -9.73 6.30
C ASN A 166 5.44 -10.70 5.37
N PHE A 167 6.14 -10.21 4.35
CA PHE A 167 7.14 -10.98 3.60
C PHE A 167 8.49 -11.10 4.35
N CYS A 168 8.70 -10.38 5.45
CA CYS A 168 9.92 -10.47 6.27
C CYS A 168 9.94 -11.75 7.13
N GLY A 169 10.13 -12.89 6.48
CA GLY A 169 10.41 -14.17 7.12
C GLY A 169 11.41 -15.06 6.36
N ARG A 170 11.71 -14.77 5.09
CA ARG A 170 12.84 -15.38 4.36
C ARG A 170 13.48 -14.37 3.43
N ASP A 171 14.80 -14.24 3.52
CA ASP A 171 15.66 -13.52 2.58
C ASP A 171 15.64 -14.19 1.19
N ASP A 172 14.53 -14.10 0.46
CA ASP A 172 14.54 -14.37 -0.97
C ASP A 172 13.96 -13.17 -1.73
N PRO A 173 14.81 -12.33 -2.36
CA PRO A 173 14.38 -11.15 -3.11
C PRO A 173 13.60 -11.48 -4.41
N GLY A 174 13.20 -12.74 -4.63
CA GLY A 174 12.71 -13.22 -5.91
C GLY A 174 11.29 -12.79 -6.31
N ILE A 175 10.41 -12.37 -5.41
CA ILE A 175 8.97 -12.57 -5.67
C ILE A 175 8.24 -11.36 -6.30
N PRO A 176 8.52 -10.08 -5.94
CA PRO A 176 7.96 -8.95 -6.69
C PRO A 176 8.60 -8.79 -8.09
N GLY A 177 9.87 -9.19 -8.22
CA GLY A 177 10.64 -9.09 -9.47
C GLY A 177 10.31 -10.20 -10.46
N SER A 178 10.18 -11.45 -10.01
CA SER A 178 9.94 -12.59 -10.92
C SER A 178 8.59 -12.53 -11.60
N MET A 179 7.54 -12.03 -10.93
CA MET A 179 6.21 -11.90 -11.54
C MET A 179 6.15 -10.75 -12.55
N LYS A 180 6.82 -9.61 -12.27
CA LYS A 180 7.07 -8.56 -13.26
C LYS A 180 7.88 -9.08 -14.44
N ASN A 181 8.91 -9.90 -14.20
CA ASN A 181 9.73 -10.50 -15.25
C ASN A 181 8.94 -11.54 -16.08
N LEU A 182 8.03 -12.31 -15.47
CA LEU A 182 7.13 -13.23 -16.16
C LEU A 182 6.10 -12.47 -17.02
N MET A 183 5.53 -11.38 -16.51
CA MET A 183 4.66 -10.49 -17.30
C MET A 183 5.43 -9.80 -18.44
N LEU A 184 6.67 -9.35 -18.19
CA LEU A 184 7.55 -8.81 -19.22
C LEU A 184 7.89 -9.86 -20.29
N LEU A 185 8.23 -11.08 -19.90
CA LEU A 185 8.52 -12.18 -20.83
C LEU A 185 7.28 -12.57 -21.65
N HIS A 186 6.09 -12.57 -21.04
CA HIS A 186 4.84 -12.79 -21.76
C HIS A 186 4.59 -11.68 -22.80
N ASN A 187 4.74 -10.41 -22.40
CA ASN A 187 4.54 -9.26 -23.30
C ASN A 187 5.63 -9.15 -24.39
N LEU A 188 6.86 -9.60 -24.11
CA LEU A 188 7.95 -9.68 -25.10
C LEU A 188 7.75 -10.85 -26.07
N GLY A 189 7.12 -11.94 -25.62
CA GLY A 189 6.72 -13.06 -26.45
C GLY A 189 5.66 -12.69 -27.49
N GLU A 190 4.81 -11.69 -27.20
CA GLU A 190 3.83 -11.17 -28.16
C GLU A 190 4.42 -10.11 -29.13
N THR A 191 5.58 -9.54 -28.82
CA THR A 191 6.18 -8.45 -29.62
C THR A 191 7.47 -8.82 -30.37
N GLY A 192 7.92 -10.08 -30.30
CA GLY A 192 8.96 -10.60 -31.20
C GLY A 192 10.34 -9.95 -31.05
N PHE A 193 10.69 -9.42 -29.88
CA PHE A 193 12.02 -8.85 -29.62
C PHE A 193 13.01 -9.92 -29.11
N SER A 194 14.14 -10.06 -29.80
CA SER A 194 15.16 -11.08 -29.49
C SER A 194 16.08 -10.64 -28.33
N LEU A 195 16.47 -11.62 -27.50
CA LEU A 195 17.31 -11.49 -26.30
C LEU A 195 18.79 -11.07 -26.55
N LEU A 196 19.12 -10.48 -27.69
CA LEU A 196 20.48 -10.06 -28.03
C LEU A 196 20.79 -8.57 -27.75
N ASP A 197 19.80 -7.75 -27.40
CA ASP A 197 19.97 -6.28 -27.33
C ASP A 197 20.17 -5.69 -25.92
N VAL A 198 20.33 -6.48 -24.87
CA VAL A 198 20.65 -5.94 -23.54
C VAL A 198 21.93 -6.59 -23.01
N SER A 199 23.05 -5.91 -23.29
CA SER A 199 24.33 -6.16 -22.60
C SER A 199 24.26 -5.53 -21.21
N PHE A 200 24.69 -6.28 -20.20
CA PHE A 200 24.80 -5.85 -18.79
C PHE A 200 25.74 -4.66 -18.61
#